data_AF-A0A0G8CH31-F1
#
_entry.id   AF-A0A0G8CH31-F1
#
_cell.length_a   1.000
_cell.length_b   1.000
_cell.length_c   1.000
_cell.angle_alpha   90.00
_cell.angle_beta   90.00
_cell.angle_gamma   90.00
#
_symmetry.space_group_name_H-M   'P 1'
#
loop_
_entity.id
_entity.type
_entity.pdbx_description
1 polymer ?
#
loop_
_entity_poly.entity_id
_entity_poly.type
_entity_poly.pdbx_seq_one_letter_code
_entity_poly.pdbx_strand_id
1 'polypeptide(L)'
;MKSNDVPVLIVGGGLSGLASALFLEKHNVDYLLVERHPSTAIHPKAGGINFRTMELFRELGLEQRTRLAGKALENCRGRIAVHTIAEANKEELAKMRTAQYGNDEKLLQKIEEISPSKQTACYQITLEEMMLQEARTLGGELSFYHELVSYEQNEHGVIATIRNRETEEESIIHCDYVIAADGANSKIREQLGISTEGRGTIGGYYMNIYFEADLSEFIQGDAFGFTMVLHSEVLGALIPVDNERRWIYHVSYDPLKGERPEDFTIERCKQIIQTAIGSTKIESEIVSVLPWEATESTAVKFQDNRIFLVGDSAHIMPPTGGFGSNTGIQDAHNLAWKLAAVIKGKANPKLLETYYEERYPVAKLTTEYANSLLFRAANREEGSLNNMDGLAVTVGYQYCSKAIIDDSATPHRMDIVELNGRPGTRAPHFWGTYDGKEISILDLLGNDFVLLTGVENSNWAEIAHNVTSKFGMNIKVYRVGVSGDFIAQENVFRELYGIENEGVVLIRPDGFIGWRSEKAVVNPAVMLEEVMSNLLCDF
;
A
#
# COMPACT_ATOMS: atom_id res chain seq x y z
N MET A 1 -15.99 24.97 13.32
CA MET A 1 -14.70 24.27 13.41
C MET A 1 -14.35 24.12 14.87
N LYS A 2 -14.06 22.89 15.31
CA LYS A 2 -13.22 22.68 16.50
C LYS A 2 -11.86 23.33 16.21
N SER A 3 -11.14 23.70 17.26
CA SER A 3 -9.81 24.30 17.29
C SER A 3 -9.07 24.44 15.94
N ASN A 4 -8.58 25.64 15.62
CA ASN A 4 -7.63 25.80 14.49
C ASN A 4 -6.28 25.10 14.74
N ASP A 5 -6.10 24.45 15.90
CA ASP A 5 -4.94 23.64 16.24
C ASP A 5 -5.26 22.14 16.10
N VAL A 6 -4.45 21.41 15.32
CA VAL A 6 -4.57 19.97 15.10
C VAL A 6 -3.20 19.30 15.06
N PRO A 7 -2.97 18.11 15.67
CA PRO A 7 -1.65 17.48 15.64
C PRO A 7 -1.13 17.20 14.22
N VAL A 8 -2.00 16.69 13.33
CA VAL A 8 -1.61 16.35 11.96
C VAL A 8 -2.58 16.94 10.93
N LEU A 9 -2.04 17.66 9.95
CA LEU A 9 -2.79 18.04 8.75
C LEU A 9 -2.47 17.06 7.61
N ILE A 10 -3.48 16.39 7.05
CA ILE A 10 -3.35 15.53 5.87
C ILE A 10 -3.85 16.32 4.66
N VAL A 11 -3.03 16.42 3.62
CA VAL A 11 -3.37 17.16 2.40
C VAL A 11 -3.51 16.16 1.26
N GLY A 12 -4.75 15.93 0.82
CA GLY A 12 -5.13 14.94 -0.17
C GLY A 12 -6.00 13.82 0.44
N GLY A 13 -7.15 13.58 -0.17
CA GLY A 13 -8.16 12.59 0.21
C GLY A 13 -8.20 11.35 -0.69
N GLY A 14 -7.10 11.04 -1.38
CA GLY A 14 -6.94 9.77 -2.09
C GLY A 14 -6.58 8.61 -1.16
N LEU A 15 -6.28 7.44 -1.73
CA LEU A 15 -5.95 6.21 -0.96
C LEU A 15 -4.90 6.43 0.14
N SER A 16 -3.77 7.08 -0.15
CA SER A 16 -2.71 7.34 0.83
C SER A 16 -3.12 8.30 1.95
N GLY A 17 -3.89 9.34 1.63
CA GLY A 17 -4.37 10.29 2.61
C GLY A 17 -5.43 9.68 3.54
N LEU A 18 -6.39 8.96 2.96
CA LEU A 18 -7.39 8.21 3.71
C LEU A 18 -6.77 7.08 4.54
N ALA A 19 -5.73 6.40 4.05
CA ALA A 19 -4.98 5.43 4.84
C ALA A 19 -4.29 6.10 6.04
N SER A 20 -3.68 7.27 5.83
CA SER A 20 -3.05 8.04 6.90
C SER A 20 -4.06 8.42 7.98
N ALA A 21 -5.24 8.91 7.59
CA ALA A 21 -6.35 9.20 8.49
C ALA A 21 -6.72 7.97 9.34
N LEU A 22 -6.98 6.82 8.70
CA LEU A 22 -7.38 5.59 9.41
C LEU A 22 -6.31 5.04 10.36
N PHE A 23 -5.02 5.13 10.00
CA PHE A 23 -3.96 4.70 10.92
C PHE A 23 -3.70 5.69 12.05
N LEU A 24 -3.88 6.99 11.82
CA LEU A 24 -3.86 7.99 12.90
C LEU A 24 -5.03 7.78 13.88
N GLU A 25 -6.24 7.51 13.37
CA GLU A 25 -7.40 7.10 14.21
C GLU A 25 -7.05 5.87 15.06
N LYS A 26 -6.50 4.82 14.42
CA LYS A 26 -6.09 3.59 15.11
C LYS A 26 -5.12 3.88 16.26
N HIS A 27 -4.18 4.80 16.04
CA HIS A 27 -3.24 5.23 17.05
C HIS A 27 -3.75 6.34 17.96
N ASN A 28 -5.02 6.77 17.87
CA ASN A 28 -5.62 7.87 18.64
C ASN A 28 -4.79 9.16 18.52
N VAL A 29 -4.60 9.65 17.29
CA VAL A 29 -4.01 10.94 16.98
C VAL A 29 -5.02 11.75 16.19
N ASP A 30 -5.37 12.93 16.70
CA ASP A 30 -6.29 13.84 16.01
C ASP A 30 -5.63 14.37 14.71
N TYR A 31 -6.44 14.49 13.66
CA TYR A 31 -6.02 15.03 12.38
C TYR A 31 -7.14 15.82 11.71
N LEU A 32 -6.75 16.68 10.76
CA LEU A 32 -7.64 17.28 9.78
C LEU A 32 -7.18 16.82 8.40
N LEU A 33 -8.07 16.22 7.63
CA LEU A 33 -7.83 15.94 6.22
C LEU A 33 -8.49 17.01 5.36
N VAL A 34 -7.74 17.56 4.41
CA VAL A 34 -8.27 18.48 3.38
C VAL A 34 -8.13 17.86 2.00
N GLU A 35 -9.18 17.92 1.19
CA GLU A 35 -9.21 17.44 -0.19
C GLU A 35 -9.82 18.50 -1.09
N ARG A 36 -9.11 18.86 -2.16
CA ARG A 36 -9.50 19.94 -3.08
C ARG A 36 -10.70 19.59 -3.96
N HIS A 37 -10.95 18.31 -4.19
CA HIS A 37 -12.09 17.81 -4.94
C HIS A 37 -13.33 17.67 -4.04
N PRO A 38 -14.56 17.76 -4.59
CA PRO A 38 -15.78 17.67 -3.80
C PRO A 38 -16.10 16.25 -3.28
N SER A 39 -15.47 15.23 -3.86
CA SER A 39 -15.66 13.81 -3.50
C SER A 39 -14.41 12.99 -3.79
N THR A 40 -14.47 11.69 -3.49
CA THR A 40 -13.46 10.68 -3.88
C THR A 40 -13.39 10.49 -5.39
N ALA A 41 -12.45 9.65 -5.85
CA ALA A 41 -12.23 9.35 -7.26
C ALA A 41 -13.51 8.91 -7.98
N ILE A 42 -13.80 9.58 -9.10
CA ILE A 42 -14.94 9.26 -9.99
C ILE A 42 -14.56 8.31 -11.14
N HIS A 43 -13.31 7.85 -11.17
CA HIS A 43 -12.77 7.03 -12.26
C HIS A 43 -12.05 5.80 -11.67
N PRO A 44 -12.28 4.60 -12.22
CA PRO A 44 -11.63 3.38 -11.75
C PRO A 44 -10.15 3.38 -12.14
N LYS A 45 -9.30 3.76 -11.19
CA LYS A 45 -7.84 3.80 -11.34
C LYS A 45 -7.20 2.50 -10.83
N ALA A 46 -6.36 2.57 -9.79
CA ALA A 46 -5.71 1.38 -9.23
C ALA A 46 -6.76 0.35 -8.75
N GLY A 47 -6.62 -0.91 -9.20
CA GLY A 47 -7.57 -1.98 -8.87
C GLY A 47 -6.96 -3.19 -8.15
N GLY A 48 -5.66 -3.42 -8.24
CA GLY A 48 -5.02 -4.56 -7.57
C GLY A 48 -4.64 -4.22 -6.13
N ILE A 49 -5.17 -4.98 -5.16
CA ILE A 49 -4.81 -4.87 -3.75
C ILE A 49 -4.04 -6.13 -3.35
N ASN A 50 -2.75 -5.99 -3.07
CA ASN A 50 -1.90 -7.12 -2.72
C ASN A 50 -2.20 -7.61 -1.30
N PHE A 51 -1.72 -8.82 -0.97
CA PHE A 51 -2.02 -9.43 0.33
C PHE A 51 -1.44 -8.64 1.50
N ARG A 52 -0.32 -7.92 1.34
CA ARG A 52 0.23 -7.06 2.40
C ARG A 52 -0.72 -5.92 2.75
N THR A 53 -1.29 -5.23 1.77
CA THR A 53 -2.32 -4.22 2.00
C THR A 53 -3.60 -4.82 2.58
N MET A 54 -3.92 -6.07 2.21
CA MET A 54 -5.05 -6.78 2.82
C MET A 54 -4.81 -7.13 4.30
N GLU A 55 -3.57 -7.40 4.72
CA GLU A 55 -3.22 -7.52 6.15
C GLU A 55 -3.46 -6.19 6.88
N LEU A 56 -3.11 -5.07 6.25
CA LEU A 56 -3.36 -3.74 6.80
C LEU A 56 -4.87 -3.42 6.89
N PHE A 57 -5.65 -3.82 5.90
CA PHE A 57 -7.11 -3.73 5.97
C PHE A 57 -7.71 -4.71 6.97
N ARG A 58 -7.10 -5.87 7.22
CA ARG A 58 -7.50 -6.77 8.29
C ARG A 58 -7.29 -6.11 9.65
N GLU A 59 -6.14 -5.47 9.85
CA GLU A 59 -5.80 -4.69 11.04
C GLU A 59 -6.77 -3.50 11.27
N LEU A 60 -7.36 -2.94 10.21
CA LEU A 60 -8.38 -1.88 10.25
C LEU A 60 -9.84 -2.40 10.23
N GLY A 61 -10.07 -3.72 10.16
CA GLY A 61 -11.43 -4.27 10.05
C GLY A 61 -12.12 -4.05 8.69
N LEU A 62 -11.36 -3.74 7.65
CA LEU A 62 -11.81 -3.51 6.27
C LEU A 62 -11.68 -4.72 5.35
N GLU A 63 -10.84 -5.71 5.67
CA GLU A 63 -10.52 -6.85 4.79
C GLU A 63 -11.76 -7.51 4.17
N GLN A 64 -12.78 -7.84 4.97
CA GLN A 64 -13.99 -8.52 4.48
C GLN A 64 -14.79 -7.64 3.51
N ARG A 65 -14.95 -6.35 3.82
CA ARG A 65 -15.65 -5.40 2.93
C ARG A 65 -14.90 -5.24 1.61
N THR A 66 -13.57 -5.11 1.65
CA THR A 66 -12.72 -5.00 0.45
C THR A 66 -12.81 -6.25 -0.42
N ARG A 67 -12.79 -7.46 0.19
CA ARG A 67 -12.98 -8.71 -0.54
C ARG A 67 -14.36 -8.83 -1.18
N LEU A 68 -15.40 -8.42 -0.46
CA LEU A 68 -16.77 -8.43 -1.00
C LEU A 68 -16.92 -7.46 -2.17
N ALA A 69 -16.32 -6.28 -2.09
CA ALA A 69 -16.29 -5.31 -3.18
C ALA A 69 -15.58 -5.85 -4.43
N GLY A 70 -14.56 -6.69 -4.24
CA GLY A 70 -13.81 -7.33 -5.33
C GLY A 70 -14.38 -8.64 -5.85
N LYS A 71 -15.47 -9.15 -5.27
CA LYS A 71 -15.99 -10.49 -5.57
C LYS A 71 -16.34 -10.70 -7.04
N ALA A 72 -16.88 -9.67 -7.70
CA ALA A 72 -17.21 -9.74 -9.12
C ALA A 72 -15.99 -9.99 -10.03
N LEU A 73 -14.80 -9.62 -9.55
CA LEU A 73 -13.52 -9.76 -10.25
C LEU A 73 -12.66 -10.93 -9.74
N GLU A 74 -13.10 -11.67 -8.72
CA GLU A 74 -12.28 -12.70 -8.06
C GLU A 74 -11.80 -13.80 -9.02
N ASN A 75 -12.62 -14.09 -10.02
CA ASN A 75 -12.32 -15.06 -11.06
C ASN A 75 -11.75 -14.42 -12.33
N CYS A 76 -11.84 -13.09 -12.51
CA CYS A 76 -11.35 -12.37 -13.69
C CYS A 76 -9.82 -12.35 -13.73
N ARG A 77 -9.23 -13.34 -14.38
CA ARG A 77 -7.79 -13.57 -14.38
C ARG A 77 -7.26 -13.75 -15.78
N GLY A 78 -5.95 -13.60 -15.93
CA GLY A 78 -5.29 -13.84 -17.20
C GLY A 78 -5.12 -12.63 -18.10
N ARG A 79 -4.18 -12.78 -19.04
CA ARG A 79 -3.87 -11.81 -20.09
C ARG A 79 -3.97 -12.51 -21.43
N ILE A 80 -4.67 -11.89 -22.37
CA ILE A 80 -4.76 -12.39 -23.74
C ILE A 80 -4.45 -11.27 -24.74
N ALA A 81 -4.21 -11.66 -25.99
CA ALA A 81 -4.10 -10.73 -27.10
C ALA A 81 -4.98 -11.19 -28.26
N VAL A 82 -5.75 -10.26 -28.83
CA VAL A 82 -6.67 -10.51 -29.94
C VAL A 82 -6.57 -9.36 -30.93
N HIS A 83 -6.95 -9.59 -32.19
CA HIS A 83 -7.07 -8.50 -33.15
C HIS A 83 -8.26 -7.60 -32.80
N THR A 84 -9.44 -8.18 -32.56
CA THR A 84 -10.62 -7.54 -31.95
C THR A 84 -11.25 -8.49 -30.92
N ILE A 85 -12.09 -8.00 -30.00
CA ILE A 85 -12.72 -8.85 -28.96
C ILE A 85 -13.63 -9.92 -29.57
N ALA A 86 -14.35 -9.60 -30.64
CA ALA A 86 -15.26 -10.53 -31.31
C ALA A 86 -14.55 -11.71 -32.00
N GLU A 87 -13.25 -11.56 -32.28
CA GLU A 87 -12.42 -12.62 -32.88
C GLU A 87 -11.82 -13.57 -31.84
N ALA A 88 -12.08 -13.38 -30.55
CA ALA A 88 -11.49 -14.19 -29.50
C ALA A 88 -11.93 -15.67 -29.60
N ASN A 89 -10.95 -16.59 -29.67
CA ASN A 89 -11.23 -18.02 -29.79
C ASN A 89 -11.61 -18.64 -28.44
N LYS A 90 -12.89 -19.00 -28.28
CA LYS A 90 -13.45 -19.55 -27.03
C LYS A 90 -12.75 -20.82 -26.53
N GLU A 91 -12.29 -21.70 -27.41
CA GLU A 91 -11.60 -22.94 -27.00
C GLU A 91 -10.19 -22.66 -26.46
N GLU A 92 -9.47 -21.72 -27.08
CA GLU A 92 -8.15 -21.30 -26.64
C GLU A 92 -8.22 -20.61 -25.28
N LEU A 93 -9.24 -19.75 -25.10
CA LEU A 93 -9.52 -19.09 -23.82
C LEU A 93 -9.81 -20.08 -22.70
N ALA A 94 -10.57 -21.15 -22.97
CA ALA A 94 -10.83 -22.20 -21.99
C ALA A 94 -9.55 -22.94 -21.56
N LYS A 95 -8.60 -23.17 -22.48
CA LYS A 95 -7.30 -23.76 -22.18
C LYS A 95 -6.42 -22.83 -21.34
N MET A 96 -6.32 -21.55 -21.74
CA MET A 96 -5.59 -20.53 -20.99
C MET A 96 -6.12 -20.39 -19.56
N ARG A 97 -7.45 -20.36 -19.41
CA ARG A 97 -8.14 -20.35 -18.12
C ARG A 97 -7.68 -21.48 -17.20
N THR A 98 -7.68 -22.70 -17.71
CA THR A 98 -7.28 -23.89 -16.94
C THR A 98 -5.82 -23.80 -16.48
N ALA A 99 -4.92 -23.37 -17.36
CA ALA A 99 -3.50 -23.22 -17.02
C ALA A 99 -3.25 -22.12 -15.99
N GLN A 100 -3.98 -21.00 -16.09
CA GLN A 100 -3.88 -19.88 -15.15
C GLN A 100 -4.38 -20.25 -13.76
N TYR A 101 -5.52 -20.94 -13.67
CA TYR A 101 -6.04 -21.43 -12.39
C TYR A 101 -5.02 -22.29 -11.64
N GLY A 102 -4.31 -23.19 -12.34
CA GLY A 102 -3.26 -24.01 -11.73
C GLY A 102 -2.03 -23.22 -11.25
N ASN A 103 -1.66 -22.13 -11.94
CA ASN A 103 -0.55 -21.27 -11.50
C ASN A 103 -0.95 -20.42 -10.29
N ASP A 104 -2.18 -19.90 -10.29
CA ASP A 104 -2.70 -19.11 -9.19
C ASP A 104 -2.86 -19.93 -7.92
N GLU A 105 -3.29 -21.20 -8.04
CA GLU A 105 -3.40 -22.09 -6.89
C GLU A 105 -2.04 -22.26 -6.19
N LYS A 106 -0.96 -22.41 -6.96
CA LYS A 106 0.41 -22.46 -6.41
C LYS A 106 0.83 -21.13 -5.76
N LEU A 107 0.49 -20.01 -6.37
CA LEU A 107 0.78 -18.68 -5.79
C LEU A 107 -0.01 -18.48 -4.50
N LEU A 108 -1.29 -18.87 -4.47
CA LEU A 108 -2.15 -18.79 -3.31
C LEU A 108 -1.64 -19.66 -2.17
N GLN A 109 -1.19 -20.89 -2.45
CA GLN A 109 -0.55 -21.75 -1.45
C GLN A 109 0.68 -21.07 -0.82
N LYS A 110 1.57 -20.48 -1.64
CA LYS A 110 2.71 -19.71 -1.13
C LYS A 110 2.30 -18.50 -0.30
N ILE A 111 1.22 -17.80 -0.69
CA ILE A 111 0.71 -16.66 0.06
C ILE A 111 0.13 -17.12 1.41
N GLU A 112 -0.62 -18.23 1.44
CA GLU A 112 -1.18 -18.81 2.66
C GLU A 112 -0.11 -19.25 3.66
N GLU A 113 1.07 -19.66 3.19
CA GLU A 113 2.21 -19.96 4.05
C GLU A 113 2.79 -18.73 4.75
N ILE A 114 2.68 -17.54 4.14
CA ILE A 114 3.31 -16.30 4.64
C ILE A 114 2.32 -15.24 5.08
N SER A 115 1.01 -15.40 4.87
CA SER A 115 0.01 -14.38 5.19
C SER A 115 -1.35 -14.99 5.52
N PRO A 116 -2.08 -14.43 6.50
CA PRO A 116 -3.48 -14.80 6.72
C PRO A 116 -4.42 -14.19 5.68
N SER A 117 -3.94 -13.22 4.90
CA SER A 117 -4.74 -12.45 3.95
C SER A 117 -4.45 -12.85 2.52
N LYS A 118 -5.45 -12.65 1.65
CA LYS A 118 -5.36 -12.94 0.22
C LYS A 118 -5.50 -11.65 -0.56
N GLN A 119 -4.75 -11.53 -1.65
CA GLN A 119 -4.93 -10.43 -2.60
C GLN A 119 -6.35 -10.40 -3.18
N THR A 120 -6.82 -9.21 -3.55
CA THR A 120 -8.13 -9.01 -4.17
C THR A 120 -8.09 -7.86 -5.16
N ALA A 121 -9.12 -7.73 -5.99
CA ALA A 121 -9.28 -6.62 -6.93
C ALA A 121 -10.35 -5.67 -6.39
N CYS A 122 -9.99 -4.45 -6.02
CA CYS A 122 -10.93 -3.41 -5.61
C CYS A 122 -10.47 -2.08 -6.18
N TYR A 123 -11.24 -1.53 -7.12
CA TYR A 123 -10.91 -0.27 -7.77
C TYR A 123 -10.97 0.91 -6.80
N GLN A 124 -10.07 1.87 -7.01
CA GLN A 124 -9.92 3.09 -6.23
C GLN A 124 -11.24 3.85 -6.00
N ILE A 125 -12.15 3.88 -6.99
CA ILE A 125 -13.49 4.49 -6.85
C ILE A 125 -14.27 3.88 -5.67
N THR A 126 -14.29 2.55 -5.56
CA THR A 126 -14.99 1.83 -4.49
C THR A 126 -14.19 1.85 -3.19
N LEU A 127 -12.87 1.72 -3.28
CA LEU A 127 -12.00 1.62 -2.12
C LEU A 127 -11.89 2.96 -1.36
N GLU A 128 -11.73 4.08 -2.07
CA GLU A 128 -11.70 5.40 -1.44
C GLU A 128 -13.02 5.72 -0.76
N GLU A 129 -14.15 5.42 -1.40
CA GLU A 129 -15.46 5.63 -0.78
C GLU A 129 -15.61 4.81 0.51
N MET A 130 -15.19 3.54 0.49
CA MET A 130 -15.21 2.67 1.66
C MET A 130 -14.33 3.22 2.80
N MET A 131 -13.11 3.64 2.49
CA MET A 131 -12.18 4.20 3.47
C MET A 131 -12.68 5.54 4.03
N LEU A 132 -13.27 6.39 3.18
CA LEU A 132 -13.88 7.65 3.60
C LEU A 132 -15.05 7.43 4.56
N GLN A 133 -15.94 6.48 4.25
CA GLN A 133 -17.05 6.12 5.14
C GLN A 133 -16.56 5.60 6.49
N GLU A 134 -15.48 4.81 6.49
CA GLU A 134 -14.87 4.33 7.73
C GLU A 134 -14.30 5.48 8.57
N ALA A 135 -13.50 6.36 7.95
CA ALA A 135 -12.90 7.50 8.64
C ALA A 135 -13.98 8.42 9.25
N ARG A 136 -15.10 8.63 8.55
CA ARG A 136 -16.27 9.36 9.09
C ARG A 136 -16.93 8.64 10.26
N THR A 137 -17.04 7.32 10.20
CA THR A 137 -17.65 6.50 11.26
C THR A 137 -16.82 6.54 12.54
N LEU A 138 -15.49 6.60 12.41
CA LEU A 138 -14.56 6.76 13.52
C LEU A 138 -14.54 8.19 14.11
N GLY A 139 -15.17 9.16 13.43
CA GLY A 139 -15.28 10.55 13.89
C GLY A 139 -14.24 11.50 13.32
N GLY A 140 -13.50 11.08 12.28
CA GLY A 140 -12.45 11.87 11.65
C GLY A 140 -12.91 13.19 11.04
N GLU A 141 -12.08 14.22 11.18
CA GLU A 141 -12.34 15.55 10.59
C GLU A 141 -11.85 15.61 9.14
N LEU A 142 -12.80 15.57 8.20
CA LEU A 142 -12.55 15.43 6.76
C LEU A 142 -13.23 16.58 6.01
N SER A 143 -12.44 17.47 5.42
CA SER A 143 -12.91 18.66 4.69
C SER A 143 -12.66 18.50 3.19
N PHE A 144 -13.67 18.02 2.48
CA PHE A 144 -13.66 17.98 1.02
C PHE A 144 -13.99 19.35 0.44
N TYR A 145 -13.58 19.59 -0.80
CA TYR A 145 -13.61 20.90 -1.46
C TYR A 145 -12.84 22.00 -0.70
N HIS A 146 -11.78 21.61 0.01
CA HIS A 146 -10.86 22.51 0.70
C HIS A 146 -9.44 22.28 0.17
N GLU A 147 -8.72 23.36 -0.14
CA GLU A 147 -7.36 23.27 -0.69
C GLU A 147 -6.32 23.96 0.20
N LEU A 148 -5.15 23.35 0.33
CA LEU A 148 -3.98 24.02 0.89
C LEU A 148 -3.48 25.07 -0.11
N VAL A 149 -3.42 26.33 0.32
CA VAL A 149 -2.95 27.45 -0.49
C VAL A 149 -1.46 27.71 -0.24
N SER A 150 -1.07 27.76 1.03
CA SER A 150 0.29 28.05 1.46
C SER A 150 0.56 27.44 2.83
N TYR A 151 1.82 27.25 3.16
CA TYR A 151 2.25 26.87 4.50
C TYR A 151 3.61 27.46 4.85
N GLU A 152 3.87 27.60 6.14
CA GLU A 152 5.18 27.91 6.69
C GLU A 152 5.47 26.93 7.83
N GLN A 153 6.69 26.42 7.92
CA GLN A 153 7.10 25.50 8.99
C GLN A 153 8.31 26.03 9.77
N ASN A 154 8.36 25.69 11.05
CA ASN A 154 9.48 26.00 11.94
C ASN A 154 9.72 24.87 12.95
N GLU A 155 10.60 25.09 13.93
CA GLU A 155 10.94 24.08 14.95
C GLU A 155 9.77 23.68 15.86
N HIS A 156 8.66 24.43 15.87
CA HIS A 156 7.52 24.20 16.75
C HIS A 156 6.26 23.68 16.05
N GLY A 157 6.14 23.84 14.73
CA GLY A 157 4.96 23.39 14.00
C GLY A 157 4.91 23.90 12.57
N VAL A 158 3.74 23.78 11.97
CA VAL A 158 3.38 24.23 10.63
C VAL A 158 2.13 25.10 10.70
N ILE A 159 2.17 26.25 10.05
CA ILE A 159 1.03 27.15 9.87
C ILE A 159 0.58 27.00 8.42
N ALA A 160 -0.63 26.50 8.21
CA ALA A 160 -1.21 26.21 6.91
C ALA A 160 -2.43 27.10 6.63
N THR A 161 -2.49 27.66 5.43
CA THR A 161 -3.67 28.40 4.95
C THR A 161 -4.52 27.48 4.09
N ILE A 162 -5.74 27.21 4.53
CA ILE A 162 -6.72 26.36 3.84
C ILE A 162 -7.83 27.23 3.28
N ARG A 163 -8.11 27.08 1.97
CA ARG A 163 -9.22 27.73 1.30
C ARG A 163 -10.38 26.79 1.13
N ASN A 164 -11.57 27.20 1.57
CA ASN A 164 -12.82 26.58 1.16
C ASN A 164 -13.13 27.02 -0.27
N ARG A 165 -13.23 26.07 -1.21
CA ARG A 165 -13.41 26.36 -2.64
C ARG A 165 -14.86 26.70 -3.03
N GLU A 166 -15.81 26.51 -2.13
CA GLU A 166 -17.20 26.94 -2.34
C GLU A 166 -17.38 28.41 -1.96
N THR A 167 -16.79 28.83 -0.84
CA THR A 167 -16.95 30.19 -0.30
C THR A 167 -15.79 31.12 -0.65
N GLU A 168 -14.66 30.58 -1.13
CA GLU A 168 -13.37 31.26 -1.30
C GLU A 168 -12.78 31.81 0.02
N GLU A 169 -13.37 31.44 1.16
CA GLU A 169 -12.87 31.85 2.48
C GLU A 169 -11.60 31.08 2.84
N GLU A 170 -10.60 31.82 3.32
CA GLU A 170 -9.34 31.26 3.81
C GLU A 170 -9.34 31.19 5.33
N SER A 171 -8.81 30.09 5.85
CA SER A 171 -8.66 29.81 7.28
C SER A 171 -7.23 29.39 7.58
N ILE A 172 -6.74 29.76 8.76
CA ILE A 172 -5.39 29.40 9.24
C ILE A 172 -5.53 28.20 10.17
N ILE A 173 -4.77 27.15 9.88
CA ILE A 173 -4.63 25.93 10.67
C ILE A 173 -3.20 25.86 11.21
N HIS A 174 -3.06 25.65 12.51
CA HIS A 174 -1.81 25.36 13.18
C HIS A 174 -1.73 23.85 13.39
N CYS A 175 -0.62 23.24 13.02
CA CYS A 175 -0.41 21.82 13.21
C CYS A 175 1.02 21.44 13.56
N ASP A 176 1.22 20.30 14.20
CA ASP A 176 2.57 19.84 14.54
C ASP A 176 3.30 19.28 13.31
N TYR A 177 2.56 18.59 12.44
CA TYR A 177 3.07 17.91 11.26
C TYR A 177 2.09 17.95 10.08
N VAL A 178 2.63 17.85 8.85
CA VAL A 178 1.84 17.71 7.62
C VAL A 178 2.17 16.39 6.92
N ILE A 179 1.13 15.66 6.54
CA ILE A 179 1.22 14.53 5.60
C ILE A 179 0.77 15.04 4.23
N ALA A 180 1.72 15.19 3.31
CA ALA A 180 1.48 15.54 1.92
C ALA A 180 1.13 14.29 1.11
N ALA A 181 -0.17 14.03 0.94
CA ALA A 181 -0.74 12.99 0.10
C ALA A 181 -1.41 13.60 -1.15
N ASP A 182 -0.88 14.72 -1.66
CA ASP A 182 -1.47 15.58 -2.69
C ASP A 182 -1.20 15.12 -4.14
N GLY A 183 -0.69 13.90 -4.29
CA GLY A 183 -0.60 13.17 -5.55
C GLY A 183 0.65 13.46 -6.39
N ALA A 184 0.66 12.92 -7.61
CA ALA A 184 1.80 12.94 -8.53
C ALA A 184 2.39 14.35 -8.77
N ASN A 185 1.52 15.34 -8.94
CA ASN A 185 1.85 16.75 -9.15
C ASN A 185 1.86 17.52 -7.83
N SER A 186 2.50 16.94 -6.81
CA SER A 186 2.54 17.48 -5.45
C SER A 186 3.11 18.90 -5.45
N LYS A 187 2.25 19.88 -5.17
CA LYS A 187 2.66 21.29 -5.02
C LYS A 187 3.49 21.45 -3.75
N ILE A 188 3.21 20.66 -2.72
CA ILE A 188 3.96 20.68 -1.47
C ILE A 188 5.41 20.25 -1.75
N ARG A 189 5.64 19.12 -2.42
CA ARG A 189 6.98 18.66 -2.81
C ARG A 189 7.74 19.71 -3.61
N GLU A 190 7.09 20.34 -4.58
CA GLU A 190 7.68 21.40 -5.40
C GLU A 190 8.08 22.62 -4.56
N GLN A 191 7.21 23.08 -3.66
CA GLN A 191 7.49 24.22 -2.76
C GLN A 191 8.62 23.92 -1.76
N LEU A 192 8.75 22.67 -1.30
CA LEU A 192 9.89 22.22 -0.49
C LEU A 192 11.21 22.16 -1.28
N GLY A 193 11.17 22.30 -2.61
CA GLY A 193 12.35 22.16 -3.46
C GLY A 193 12.89 20.73 -3.51
N ILE A 194 12.07 19.72 -3.19
CA ILE A 194 12.47 18.32 -3.24
C ILE A 194 12.39 17.83 -4.69
N SER A 195 13.56 17.59 -5.30
CA SER A 195 13.65 17.01 -6.63
C SER A 195 13.22 15.54 -6.66
N THR A 196 12.87 15.06 -7.85
CA THR A 196 12.63 13.64 -8.11
C THR A 196 13.69 13.05 -9.05
N GLU A 197 13.90 11.75 -8.92
CA GLU A 197 14.71 10.93 -9.83
C GLU A 197 13.83 9.87 -10.52
N GLY A 198 14.22 9.39 -11.69
CA GLY A 198 13.43 8.42 -12.45
C GLY A 198 13.53 8.63 -13.96
N ARG A 199 12.91 7.73 -14.74
CA ARG A 199 12.92 7.81 -16.21
C ARG A 199 11.90 8.80 -16.79
N GLY A 200 11.01 9.37 -15.96
CA GLY A 200 9.90 10.19 -16.43
C GLY A 200 8.85 9.35 -17.15
N THR A 201 8.24 9.89 -18.20
CA THR A 201 7.22 9.19 -18.99
C THR A 201 7.82 7.99 -19.72
N ILE A 202 7.33 6.79 -19.38
CA ILE A 202 7.74 5.49 -19.87
C ILE A 202 6.54 4.70 -20.34
N GLY A 203 6.59 4.16 -21.56
CA GLY A 203 5.49 3.35 -22.11
C GLY A 203 4.51 4.11 -23.01
N GLY A 204 4.63 5.43 -23.14
CA GLY A 204 3.84 6.23 -24.09
C GLY A 204 2.59 6.87 -23.46
N TYR A 205 1.76 7.46 -24.31
CA TYR A 205 0.57 8.22 -23.92
C TYR A 205 -0.69 7.41 -24.18
N TYR A 206 -1.58 7.37 -23.20
CA TYR A 206 -2.82 6.60 -23.26
C TYR A 206 -4.01 7.47 -22.89
N MET A 207 -5.15 7.14 -23.49
CA MET A 207 -6.45 7.60 -23.03
C MET A 207 -7.14 6.47 -22.29
N ASN A 208 -7.61 6.73 -21.07
CA ASN A 208 -8.39 5.80 -20.28
C ASN A 208 -9.88 6.12 -20.44
N ILE A 209 -10.59 5.25 -21.17
CA ILE A 209 -12.01 5.38 -21.46
C ILE A 209 -12.76 4.47 -20.50
N TYR A 210 -13.48 5.05 -19.54
CA TYR A 210 -14.38 4.32 -18.66
C TYR A 210 -15.80 4.36 -19.25
N PHE A 211 -16.38 3.19 -19.50
CA PHE A 211 -17.65 3.07 -20.19
C PHE A 211 -18.53 1.92 -19.68
N GLU A 212 -19.81 2.02 -20.00
CA GLU A 212 -20.80 0.98 -19.78
C GLU A 212 -21.24 0.34 -21.09
N ALA A 213 -21.21 -0.98 -21.18
CA ALA A 213 -21.70 -1.77 -22.32
C ALA A 213 -22.00 -3.21 -21.90
N ASP A 214 -23.01 -3.82 -22.53
CA ASP A 214 -23.22 -5.27 -22.44
C ASP A 214 -22.31 -5.99 -23.45
N LEU A 215 -21.30 -6.70 -22.93
CA LEU A 215 -20.34 -7.45 -23.72
C LEU A 215 -20.53 -8.98 -23.61
N SER A 216 -21.65 -9.43 -23.04
CA SER A 216 -21.91 -10.85 -22.71
C SER A 216 -21.89 -11.79 -23.93
N GLU A 217 -22.19 -11.27 -25.13
CA GLU A 217 -22.10 -12.02 -26.39
C GLU A 217 -20.64 -12.38 -26.75
N PHE A 218 -19.72 -11.46 -26.46
CA PHE A 218 -18.31 -11.54 -26.87
C PHE A 218 -17.42 -12.11 -25.77
N ILE A 219 -17.72 -11.78 -24.51
CA ILE A 219 -16.93 -12.15 -23.35
C ILE A 219 -17.72 -13.17 -22.54
N GLN A 220 -17.27 -14.43 -22.58
CA GLN A 220 -17.88 -15.51 -21.81
C GLN A 220 -16.91 -16.04 -20.75
N GLY A 221 -17.24 -15.75 -19.50
CA GLY A 221 -16.55 -16.24 -18.31
C GLY A 221 -15.38 -15.36 -17.87
N ASP A 222 -14.45 -15.97 -17.16
CA ASP A 222 -13.59 -15.31 -16.18
C ASP A 222 -12.10 -15.30 -16.57
N ALA A 223 -11.75 -15.74 -17.78
CA ALA A 223 -10.37 -15.79 -18.28
C ALA A 223 -9.79 -14.46 -18.80
N PHE A 224 -10.41 -13.33 -18.47
CA PHE A 224 -10.07 -12.03 -19.05
C PHE A 224 -9.92 -10.96 -17.97
N GLY A 225 -8.83 -11.03 -17.19
CA GLY A 225 -8.42 -9.89 -16.36
C GLY A 225 -7.87 -8.72 -17.19
N PHE A 226 -7.33 -8.99 -18.37
CA PHE A 226 -6.73 -8.00 -19.26
C PHE A 226 -6.71 -8.51 -20.71
N THR A 227 -7.31 -7.76 -21.64
CA THR A 227 -7.39 -8.13 -23.05
C THR A 227 -6.70 -7.09 -23.92
N MET A 228 -5.53 -7.45 -24.47
CA MET A 228 -4.82 -6.62 -25.44
C MET A 228 -5.51 -6.70 -26.80
N VAL A 229 -5.87 -5.55 -27.36
CA VAL A 229 -6.44 -5.40 -28.71
C VAL A 229 -5.35 -4.88 -29.63
N LEU A 230 -5.04 -5.66 -30.67
CA LEU A 230 -3.92 -5.42 -31.60
C LEU A 230 -4.34 -4.69 -32.88
N HIS A 231 -5.60 -4.27 -33.01
CA HIS A 231 -6.07 -3.48 -34.13
C HIS A 231 -5.28 -2.17 -34.26
N SER A 232 -4.76 -1.87 -35.45
CA SER A 232 -3.80 -0.78 -35.66
C SER A 232 -4.31 0.62 -35.32
N GLU A 233 -5.61 0.88 -35.52
CA GLU A 233 -6.23 2.18 -35.23
C GLU A 233 -6.64 2.37 -33.76
N VAL A 234 -6.75 1.28 -33.00
CA VAL A 234 -7.25 1.30 -31.62
C VAL A 234 -6.39 0.43 -30.71
N LEU A 235 -5.07 0.39 -30.97
CA LEU A 235 -4.15 -0.42 -30.18
C LEU A 235 -4.30 -0.07 -28.70
N GLY A 236 -4.65 -1.06 -27.88
CA GLY A 236 -5.12 -0.80 -26.54
C GLY A 236 -5.42 -2.04 -25.72
N ALA A 237 -6.02 -1.84 -24.55
CA ALA A 237 -6.40 -2.92 -23.65
C ALA A 237 -7.78 -2.70 -23.03
N LEU A 238 -8.60 -3.75 -23.05
CA LEU A 238 -9.89 -3.82 -22.35
C LEU A 238 -9.69 -4.49 -20.98
N ILE A 239 -10.22 -3.89 -19.92
CA ILE A 239 -10.12 -4.36 -18.54
C ILE A 239 -11.51 -4.32 -17.87
N PRO A 240 -11.96 -5.40 -17.20
CA PRO A 240 -13.23 -5.40 -16.47
C PRO A 240 -13.16 -4.51 -15.21
N VAL A 241 -14.24 -3.78 -14.95
CA VAL A 241 -14.45 -3.06 -13.67
C VAL A 241 -15.38 -3.85 -12.76
N ASP A 242 -16.47 -4.39 -13.31
CA ASP A 242 -17.36 -5.34 -12.59
C ASP A 242 -17.57 -6.65 -13.35
N ASN A 243 -16.97 -6.79 -14.53
CA ASN A 243 -17.14 -7.95 -15.42
C ASN A 243 -18.59 -8.23 -15.85
N GLU A 244 -19.47 -7.22 -15.76
CA GLU A 244 -20.86 -7.31 -16.19
C GLU A 244 -21.16 -6.23 -17.22
N ARG A 245 -21.04 -4.96 -16.82
CA ARG A 245 -21.39 -3.81 -17.67
C ARG A 245 -20.34 -2.72 -17.69
N ARG A 246 -19.49 -2.61 -16.67
CA ARG A 246 -18.52 -1.53 -16.50
C ARG A 246 -17.13 -1.99 -16.91
N TRP A 247 -16.51 -1.21 -17.80
CA TRP A 247 -15.26 -1.56 -18.47
C TRP A 247 -14.35 -0.35 -18.62
N ILE A 248 -13.04 -0.61 -18.61
CA ILE A 248 -12.01 0.34 -19.00
C ILE A 248 -11.44 -0.07 -20.34
N TYR A 249 -11.28 0.90 -21.25
CA TYR A 249 -10.46 0.75 -22.44
C TYR A 249 -9.29 1.73 -22.43
N HIS A 250 -8.07 1.22 -22.33
CA HIS A 250 -6.85 2.00 -22.52
C HIS A 250 -6.51 2.02 -24.01
N VAL A 251 -6.56 3.17 -24.66
CA VAL A 251 -6.15 3.32 -26.06
C VAL A 251 -4.90 4.18 -26.14
N SER A 252 -3.90 3.73 -26.88
CA SER A 252 -2.70 4.53 -27.12
C SER A 252 -3.00 5.71 -28.05
N TYR A 253 -2.34 6.85 -27.82
CA TYR A 253 -2.36 8.00 -28.74
C TYR A 253 -0.96 8.59 -28.88
N ASP A 254 -0.70 9.28 -29.98
CA ASP A 254 0.61 9.78 -30.35
C ASP A 254 0.62 11.30 -30.53
N PRO A 255 1.08 12.05 -29.50
CA PRO A 255 1.25 13.49 -29.60
C PRO A 255 2.16 13.93 -30.75
N LEU A 256 3.11 13.09 -31.20
CA LEU A 256 4.00 13.42 -32.31
C LEU A 256 3.30 13.39 -33.67
N LYS A 257 2.16 12.69 -33.77
CA LYS A 257 1.26 12.72 -34.92
C LYS A 257 0.22 13.85 -34.84
N GLY A 258 0.27 14.66 -33.79
CA GLY A 258 -0.65 15.76 -33.55
C GLY A 258 -1.93 15.36 -32.83
N GLU A 259 -2.06 14.12 -32.37
CA GLU A 259 -3.20 13.67 -31.55
C GLU A 259 -3.13 14.31 -30.16
N ARG A 260 -4.28 14.73 -29.65
CA ARG A 260 -4.41 15.37 -28.35
C ARG A 260 -5.52 14.74 -27.52
N PRO A 261 -5.47 14.85 -26.18
CA PRO A 261 -6.58 14.42 -25.33
C PRO A 261 -7.95 14.96 -25.77
N GLU A 262 -8.01 16.19 -26.28
CA GLU A 262 -9.25 16.83 -26.70
C GLU A 262 -9.88 16.16 -27.95
N ASP A 263 -9.11 15.39 -28.72
CA ASP A 263 -9.62 14.67 -29.90
C ASP A 263 -10.48 13.45 -29.52
N PHE A 264 -10.38 12.99 -28.27
CA PHE A 264 -11.13 11.87 -27.71
C PHE A 264 -12.52 12.30 -27.23
N THR A 265 -13.32 12.86 -28.15
CA THR A 265 -14.74 13.17 -27.93
C THR A 265 -15.55 11.91 -27.60
N ILE A 266 -16.71 12.07 -26.97
CA ILE A 266 -17.60 10.95 -26.62
C ILE A 266 -17.92 10.09 -27.86
N GLU A 267 -18.23 10.73 -28.98
CA GLU A 267 -18.52 10.06 -30.25
C GLU A 267 -17.32 9.27 -30.76
N ARG A 268 -16.11 9.85 -30.67
CA ARG A 268 -14.87 9.17 -31.06
C ARG A 268 -14.58 7.98 -30.14
N CYS A 269 -14.75 8.12 -28.83
CA CYS A 269 -14.60 7.03 -27.87
C CYS A 269 -15.57 5.87 -28.15
N LYS A 270 -16.84 6.16 -28.48
CA LYS A 270 -17.81 5.13 -28.89
C LYS A 270 -17.34 4.38 -30.14
N GLN A 271 -16.82 5.10 -31.14
CA GLN A 271 -16.26 4.47 -32.35
C GLN A 271 -15.04 3.60 -32.01
N ILE A 272 -14.14 4.08 -31.16
CA ILE A 272 -12.97 3.32 -30.70
C ILE A 272 -13.41 2.01 -30.05
N ILE A 273 -14.39 2.07 -29.14
CA ILE A 273 -14.95 0.89 -28.46
C ILE A 273 -15.56 -0.09 -29.47
N GLN A 274 -16.39 0.39 -30.41
CA GLN A 274 -17.01 -0.45 -31.44
C GLN A 274 -15.97 -1.15 -32.31
N THR A 275 -14.91 -0.44 -32.71
CA THR A 275 -13.78 -1.00 -33.48
C THR A 275 -13.01 -2.02 -32.66
N ALA A 276 -12.68 -1.71 -31.41
CA ALA A 276 -11.95 -2.60 -30.51
C ALA A 276 -12.71 -3.90 -30.26
N ILE A 277 -14.03 -3.80 -30.07
CA ILE A 277 -14.91 -4.96 -29.92
C ILE A 277 -15.03 -5.72 -31.24
N GLY A 278 -15.01 -5.04 -32.39
CA GLY A 278 -15.30 -5.63 -33.69
C GLY A 278 -16.79 -5.72 -33.99
N SER A 279 -17.62 -4.88 -33.37
CA SER A 279 -19.07 -4.85 -33.57
C SER A 279 -19.63 -3.43 -33.48
N THR A 280 -20.24 -2.96 -34.56
CA THR A 280 -20.94 -1.66 -34.62
C THR A 280 -22.31 -1.67 -33.94
N LYS A 281 -22.78 -2.85 -33.51
CA LYS A 281 -24.08 -3.01 -32.84
C LYS A 281 -24.02 -2.75 -31.34
N ILE A 282 -22.81 -2.67 -30.77
CA ILE A 282 -22.66 -2.39 -29.34
C ILE A 282 -23.01 -0.92 -29.08
N GLU A 283 -24.00 -0.73 -28.23
CA GLU A 283 -24.27 0.54 -27.58
C GLU A 283 -23.38 0.66 -26.34
N SER A 284 -22.66 1.77 -26.25
CA SER A 284 -21.85 2.10 -25.10
C SER A 284 -22.18 3.50 -24.57
N GLU A 285 -22.21 3.63 -23.26
CA GLU A 285 -22.27 4.90 -22.55
C GLU A 285 -20.88 5.26 -22.04
N ILE A 286 -20.34 6.40 -22.47
CA ILE A 286 -19.03 6.86 -22.01
C ILE A 286 -19.24 7.61 -20.69
N VAL A 287 -18.71 7.04 -19.61
CA VAL A 287 -18.83 7.61 -18.27
C VAL A 287 -17.76 8.68 -18.05
N SER A 288 -16.51 8.40 -18.42
CA SER A 288 -15.42 9.39 -18.35
C SER A 288 -14.24 9.01 -19.22
N VAL A 289 -13.43 10.01 -19.58
CA VAL A 289 -12.26 9.88 -20.47
C VAL A 289 -11.12 10.69 -19.85
N LEU A 290 -10.01 10.03 -19.49
CA LEU A 290 -8.88 10.67 -18.81
C LEU A 290 -7.54 10.34 -19.48
N PRO A 291 -6.70 11.34 -19.78
CA PRO A 291 -5.34 11.07 -20.23
C PRO A 291 -4.54 10.43 -19.10
N TRP A 292 -3.70 9.48 -19.48
CA TRP A 292 -2.79 8.79 -18.58
C TRP A 292 -1.43 8.64 -19.25
N GLU A 293 -0.38 8.81 -18.44
CA GLU A 293 1.00 8.52 -18.80
C GLU A 293 1.53 7.54 -17.76
N ALA A 294 2.18 6.47 -18.20
CA ALA A 294 2.96 5.67 -17.28
C ALA A 294 4.25 6.45 -16.98
N THR A 295 4.47 6.79 -15.72
CA THR A 295 5.58 7.64 -15.29
C THR A 295 6.34 6.94 -14.18
N GLU A 296 7.67 7.06 -14.22
CA GLU A 296 8.55 6.72 -13.12
C GLU A 296 9.14 8.01 -12.53
N SER A 297 8.88 8.25 -11.26
CA SER A 297 9.45 9.38 -10.53
C SER A 297 9.46 9.10 -9.03
N THR A 298 10.59 9.23 -8.35
CA THR A 298 10.72 9.06 -6.89
C THR A 298 11.40 10.28 -6.30
N ALA A 299 10.83 10.87 -5.27
CA ALA A 299 11.41 11.98 -4.53
C ALA A 299 12.71 11.55 -3.85
N VAL A 300 13.75 12.39 -3.92
CA VAL A 300 15.05 12.08 -3.30
C VAL A 300 15.05 12.22 -1.77
N LYS A 301 13.94 12.70 -1.20
CA LYS A 301 13.63 12.78 0.23
C LYS A 301 12.14 12.59 0.41
N PHE A 302 11.73 11.86 1.44
CA PHE A 302 10.31 11.69 1.79
C PHE A 302 9.88 12.58 2.95
N GLN A 303 10.80 13.38 3.48
CA GLN A 303 10.56 14.29 4.58
C GLN A 303 11.40 15.55 4.39
N ASP A 304 10.81 16.69 4.72
CA ASP A 304 11.55 17.92 5.04
C ASP A 304 11.00 18.49 6.35
N ASN A 305 11.78 18.30 7.41
CA ASN A 305 11.45 18.71 8.78
C ASN A 305 10.08 18.16 9.24
N ARG A 306 9.02 18.97 9.29
CA ARG A 306 7.69 18.57 9.80
C ARG A 306 6.72 18.12 8.71
N ILE A 307 7.17 18.04 7.45
CA ILE A 307 6.34 17.70 6.31
C ILE A 307 6.81 16.37 5.70
N PHE A 308 5.88 15.44 5.52
CA PHE A 308 6.13 14.08 5.03
C PHE A 308 5.39 13.83 3.71
N LEU A 309 6.10 13.35 2.70
CA LEU A 309 5.51 12.93 1.42
C LEU A 309 5.06 11.47 1.54
N VAL A 310 3.83 11.15 1.13
CA VAL A 310 3.24 9.80 1.19
C VAL A 310 2.55 9.45 -0.12
N GLY A 311 2.80 8.24 -0.65
CA GLY A 311 2.20 7.77 -1.91
C GLY A 311 2.72 8.54 -3.12
N ASP A 312 1.83 8.89 -4.06
CA ASP A 312 2.21 9.52 -5.34
C ASP A 312 2.95 10.86 -5.21
N SER A 313 2.84 11.55 -4.06
CA SER A 313 3.67 12.73 -3.80
C SER A 313 5.14 12.38 -3.59
N ALA A 314 5.43 11.19 -3.09
CA ALA A 314 6.77 10.65 -2.83
C ALA A 314 7.28 9.78 -3.98
N HIS A 315 6.45 8.92 -4.57
CA HIS A 315 6.85 8.01 -5.63
C HIS A 315 5.70 7.69 -6.58
N ILE A 316 6.00 7.73 -7.88
CA ILE A 316 5.14 7.38 -9.00
C ILE A 316 5.83 6.24 -9.72
N MET A 317 5.09 5.17 -9.97
CA MET A 317 5.59 4.00 -10.66
C MET A 317 4.61 3.56 -11.75
N PRO A 318 5.07 2.81 -12.76
CA PRO A 318 4.19 2.20 -13.75
C PRO A 318 3.04 1.40 -13.12
N PRO A 319 1.90 1.30 -13.83
CA PRO A 319 0.74 0.57 -13.32
C PRO A 319 0.98 -0.96 -13.31
N THR A 320 2.05 -1.43 -13.94
CA THR A 320 2.40 -2.84 -14.04
C THR A 320 2.70 -3.46 -12.68
N GLY A 321 1.86 -4.42 -12.29
CA GLY A 321 1.92 -5.09 -10.99
C GLY A 321 1.07 -4.42 -9.90
N GLY A 322 0.45 -3.27 -10.18
CA GLY A 322 -0.49 -2.62 -9.26
C GLY A 322 0.14 -2.11 -7.96
N PHE A 323 1.44 -1.80 -7.96
CA PHE A 323 2.16 -1.54 -6.72
C PHE A 323 1.93 -0.16 -6.11
N GLY A 324 1.69 0.88 -6.92
CA GLY A 324 1.68 2.28 -6.46
C GLY A 324 0.76 2.55 -5.26
N SER A 325 -0.53 2.20 -5.39
CA SER A 325 -1.50 2.38 -4.30
C SER A 325 -1.16 1.55 -3.05
N ASN A 326 -0.68 0.32 -3.24
CA ASN A 326 -0.29 -0.56 -2.15
C ASN A 326 0.90 0.01 -1.36
N THR A 327 1.94 0.46 -2.06
CA THR A 327 3.11 1.09 -1.45
C THR A 327 2.70 2.37 -0.72
N GLY A 328 1.83 3.20 -1.30
CA GLY A 328 1.33 4.41 -0.68
C GLY A 328 0.49 4.18 0.59
N ILE A 329 -0.25 3.08 0.69
CA ILE A 329 -0.96 2.69 1.93
C ILE A 329 0.04 2.18 2.99
N GLN A 330 1.06 1.44 2.57
CA GLN A 330 2.12 0.96 3.46
C GLN A 330 3.01 2.08 4.00
N ASP A 331 3.20 3.16 3.23
CA ASP A 331 3.87 4.36 3.69
C ASP A 331 3.11 5.02 4.85
N ALA A 332 1.79 5.18 4.70
CA ALA A 332 0.92 5.72 5.73
C ALA A 332 0.97 4.88 7.02
N HIS A 333 0.96 3.54 6.89
CA HIS A 333 1.08 2.62 8.03
C HIS A 333 2.41 2.78 8.78
N ASN A 334 3.53 2.84 8.06
CA ASN A 334 4.85 3.02 8.68
C ASN A 334 4.99 4.38 9.39
N LEU A 335 4.42 5.43 8.81
CA LEU A 335 4.53 6.79 9.36
C LEU A 335 3.62 7.02 10.58
N ALA A 336 2.38 6.50 10.55
CA ALA A 336 1.36 6.84 11.54
C ALA A 336 1.75 6.48 12.98
N TRP A 337 2.32 5.29 13.21
CA TRP A 337 2.72 4.89 14.57
C TRP A 337 3.90 5.73 15.09
N LYS A 338 4.82 6.15 14.20
CA LYS A 338 5.97 6.99 14.56
C LYS A 338 5.51 8.39 14.93
N LEU A 339 4.61 8.98 14.13
CA LEU A 339 3.95 10.24 14.46
C LEU A 339 3.23 10.15 15.80
N ALA A 340 2.45 9.09 16.03
CA ALA A 340 1.75 8.89 17.28
C ALA A 340 2.70 8.79 18.48
N ALA A 341 3.84 8.09 18.35
CA ALA A 341 4.82 7.98 19.41
C ALA A 341 5.46 9.35 19.74
N VAL A 342 5.83 10.13 18.73
CA VAL A 342 6.46 11.45 18.91
C VAL A 342 5.47 12.50 19.43
N ILE A 343 4.27 12.60 18.83
CA ILE A 343 3.23 13.55 19.26
C ILE A 343 2.83 13.31 20.72
N LYS A 344 2.82 12.05 21.18
CA LYS A 344 2.50 11.69 22.57
C LYS A 344 3.69 11.83 23.52
N GLY A 345 4.84 12.33 23.05
CA GLY A 345 6.05 12.51 23.85
C GLY A 345 6.70 11.19 24.30
N LYS A 346 6.46 10.09 23.59
CA LYS A 346 6.94 8.74 23.93
C LYS A 346 8.14 8.29 23.11
N ALA A 347 8.53 9.07 22.11
CA ALA A 347 9.69 8.82 21.27
C ALA A 347 10.40 10.13 20.93
N ASN A 348 11.69 10.04 20.64
CA ASN A 348 12.46 11.18 20.16
C ASN A 348 12.00 11.57 18.75
N PRO A 349 11.91 12.88 18.39
CA PRO A 349 11.58 13.30 17.02
C PRO A 349 12.47 12.69 15.92
N LYS A 350 13.71 12.30 16.23
CA LYS A 350 14.59 11.56 15.31
C LYS A 350 14.00 10.23 14.83
N LEU A 351 13.06 9.63 15.57
CA LEU A 351 12.33 8.46 15.10
C LEU A 351 11.63 8.74 13.75
N LEU A 352 11.18 9.96 13.51
CA LEU A 352 10.50 10.31 12.26
C LEU A 352 11.45 10.27 11.06
N GLU A 353 12.75 10.54 11.24
CA GLU A 353 13.76 10.44 10.17
C GLU A 353 13.84 9.03 9.59
N THR A 354 13.55 8.02 10.42
CA THR A 354 13.55 6.60 9.98
C THR A 354 12.46 6.30 8.96
N TYR A 355 11.43 7.14 8.82
CA TYR A 355 10.42 6.98 7.78
C TYR A 355 11.06 6.98 6.38
N TYR A 356 11.91 7.97 6.10
CA TYR A 356 12.63 8.03 4.84
C TYR A 356 13.65 6.88 4.70
N GLU A 357 14.43 6.60 5.76
CA GLU A 357 15.42 5.52 5.76
C GLU A 357 14.79 4.16 5.41
N GLU A 358 13.54 3.92 5.85
CA GLU A 358 12.82 2.66 5.66
C GLU A 358 12.03 2.61 4.36
N ARG A 359 11.31 3.68 3.99
CA ARG A 359 10.32 3.65 2.90
C ARG A 359 10.90 3.99 1.53
N TYR A 360 11.91 4.86 1.46
CA TYR A 360 12.53 5.21 0.18
C TYR A 360 13.19 4.00 -0.51
N PRO A 361 13.99 3.15 0.17
CA PRO A 361 14.57 1.97 -0.48
C PRO A 361 13.52 0.98 -1.00
N VAL A 362 12.40 0.81 -0.26
CA VAL A 362 11.29 -0.04 -0.69
C VAL A 362 10.62 0.55 -1.94
N ALA A 363 10.26 1.83 -1.92
CA ALA A 363 9.65 2.50 -3.08
C ALA A 363 10.53 2.41 -4.34
N LYS A 364 11.85 2.58 -4.19
CA LYS A 364 12.82 2.45 -5.29
C LYS A 364 12.86 1.04 -5.86
N LEU A 365 13.01 0.03 -4.99
CA LEU A 365 13.02 -1.38 -5.40
C LEU A 365 11.71 -1.78 -6.10
N THR A 366 10.58 -1.37 -5.55
CA THR A 366 9.26 -1.63 -6.13
C THR A 366 9.11 -0.97 -7.50
N THR A 367 9.58 0.27 -7.65
CA THR A 367 9.55 1.00 -8.91
C THR A 367 10.43 0.33 -9.97
N GLU A 368 11.66 -0.05 -9.63
CA GLU A 368 12.55 -0.82 -10.51
C GLU A 368 11.93 -2.15 -10.96
N TYR A 369 11.27 -2.86 -10.04
CA TYR A 369 10.55 -4.08 -10.39
C TYR A 369 9.35 -3.81 -11.30
N ALA A 370 8.52 -2.81 -11.00
CA ALA A 370 7.38 -2.41 -11.83
C ALA A 370 7.81 -2.06 -13.27
N ASN A 371 8.93 -1.35 -13.41
CA ASN A 371 9.56 -1.08 -14.71
C ASN A 371 9.96 -2.36 -15.44
N SER A 372 10.59 -3.30 -14.75
CA SER A 372 11.00 -4.57 -15.36
C SER A 372 9.81 -5.34 -15.93
N LEU A 373 8.65 -5.30 -15.25
CA LEU A 373 7.41 -5.88 -15.74
C LEU A 373 6.87 -5.16 -16.98
N LEU A 374 6.96 -3.83 -17.02
CA LEU A 374 6.54 -3.02 -18.17
C LEU A 374 7.37 -3.34 -19.41
N PHE A 375 8.70 -3.38 -19.28
CA PHE A 375 9.58 -3.67 -20.40
C PHE A 375 9.41 -5.10 -20.93
N ARG A 376 9.22 -6.08 -20.04
CA ARG A 376 8.87 -7.46 -20.41
C ARG A 376 7.55 -7.52 -21.19
N ALA A 377 6.52 -6.81 -20.73
CA ALA A 377 5.23 -6.77 -21.42
C ALA A 377 5.30 -6.13 -22.82
N ALA A 378 6.26 -5.22 -23.03
CA ALA A 378 6.45 -4.54 -24.31
C ALA A 378 7.33 -5.30 -25.33
N ASN A 379 7.76 -6.54 -25.03
CA ASN A 379 8.72 -7.32 -25.84
C ASN A 379 10.02 -6.56 -26.16
N ARG A 380 10.43 -5.64 -25.28
CA ARG A 380 11.71 -4.92 -25.34
C ARG A 380 12.68 -5.59 -24.34
N GLU A 381 13.30 -6.71 -24.70
CA GLU A 381 14.18 -7.45 -23.77
C GLU A 381 15.58 -6.82 -23.59
N GLU A 382 16.00 -6.63 -22.34
CA GLU A 382 17.16 -7.25 -21.63
C GLU A 382 17.46 -6.39 -20.37
N GLY A 383 17.09 -6.89 -19.17
CA GLY A 383 17.34 -6.20 -17.90
C GLY A 383 17.49 -7.19 -16.74
N SER A 384 18.54 -7.03 -15.94
CA SER A 384 19.16 -8.02 -15.04
C SER A 384 18.34 -8.51 -13.83
N LEU A 385 17.07 -8.15 -13.68
CA LEU A 385 16.18 -8.67 -12.62
C LEU A 385 15.57 -10.02 -12.99
N ASN A 386 16.34 -10.86 -13.71
CA ASN A 386 15.86 -12.11 -14.31
C ASN A 386 15.32 -13.13 -13.30
N ASN A 387 15.52 -12.94 -11.98
CA ASN A 387 15.19 -13.93 -10.95
C ASN A 387 14.45 -13.39 -9.71
N MET A 388 14.00 -12.13 -9.68
CA MET A 388 13.34 -11.58 -8.48
C MET A 388 11.94 -12.18 -8.29
N ASP A 389 11.68 -12.71 -7.10
CA ASP A 389 10.35 -13.20 -6.71
C ASP A 389 9.38 -12.01 -6.56
N GLY A 390 8.24 -12.04 -7.25
CA GLY A 390 7.23 -10.98 -7.15
C GLY A 390 6.65 -10.81 -5.74
N LEU A 391 6.67 -11.88 -4.93
CA LEU A 391 6.30 -11.81 -3.52
C LEU A 391 7.37 -11.07 -2.68
N ALA A 392 8.64 -11.12 -3.08
CA ALA A 392 9.73 -10.45 -2.37
C ALA A 392 9.56 -8.93 -2.38
N VAL A 393 9.13 -8.37 -3.51
CA VAL A 393 8.79 -6.93 -3.61
C VAL A 393 7.65 -6.54 -2.68
N THR A 394 6.75 -7.48 -2.36
CA THR A 394 5.57 -7.23 -1.54
C THR A 394 5.86 -7.32 -0.05
N VAL A 395 6.67 -8.29 0.40
CA VAL A 395 6.95 -8.53 1.83
C VAL A 395 8.38 -8.98 2.17
N GLY A 396 9.21 -9.30 1.18
CA GLY A 396 10.57 -9.83 1.41
C GLY A 396 11.62 -8.77 1.73
N TYR A 397 11.24 -7.49 1.73
CA TYR A 397 12.15 -6.38 2.02
C TYR A 397 12.49 -6.26 3.51
N GLN A 398 13.69 -5.74 3.79
CA GLN A 398 14.19 -5.39 5.12
C GLN A 398 14.30 -3.87 5.27
N TYR A 399 13.85 -3.36 6.39
CA TYR A 399 14.12 -2.01 6.88
C TYR A 399 15.47 -1.92 7.56
N CYS A 400 16.22 -0.88 7.21
CA CYS A 400 17.50 -0.55 7.82
C CYS A 400 17.45 0.91 8.28
N SER A 401 17.35 1.12 9.60
CA SER A 401 17.25 2.44 10.20
C SER A 401 17.75 2.41 11.64
N LYS A 402 17.82 3.58 12.29
CA LYS A 402 18.13 3.65 13.74
C LYS A 402 17.07 2.97 14.62
N ALA A 403 15.87 2.72 14.09
CA ALA A 403 14.78 2.06 14.79
C ALA A 403 14.71 0.55 14.49
N ILE A 404 15.84 -0.06 14.12
CA ILE A 404 16.04 -1.50 13.91
C ILE A 404 17.42 -1.88 14.47
N ILE A 405 17.49 -2.98 15.23
CA ILE A 405 18.74 -3.53 15.77
C ILE A 405 18.97 -4.88 15.12
N ASP A 406 19.84 -4.91 14.11
CA ASP A 406 20.27 -6.13 13.42
C ASP A 406 21.78 -6.33 13.58
N ASP A 407 22.18 -7.32 14.39
CA ASP A 407 23.58 -7.65 14.64
C ASP A 407 24.16 -8.63 13.60
N SER A 408 23.38 -9.01 12.57
CA SER A 408 23.82 -9.95 11.55
C SER A 408 24.88 -9.36 10.63
N ALA A 409 25.98 -10.09 10.47
CA ALA A 409 27.07 -9.74 9.55
C ALA A 409 26.75 -10.05 8.07
N THR A 410 25.69 -10.81 7.78
CA THR A 410 25.32 -11.19 6.42
C THR A 410 24.28 -10.22 5.86
N PRO A 411 24.37 -9.75 4.61
CA PRO A 411 23.31 -8.91 4.05
C PRO A 411 22.01 -9.70 3.85
N HIS A 412 20.86 -9.06 4.09
CA HIS A 412 19.56 -9.63 3.76
C HIS A 412 19.29 -9.55 2.26
N ARG A 413 18.69 -10.59 1.69
CA ARG A 413 18.34 -10.63 0.28
C ARG A 413 16.94 -10.08 0.06
N MET A 414 16.86 -9.00 -0.71
CA MET A 414 15.59 -8.33 -1.03
C MET A 414 14.88 -8.93 -2.26
N ASP A 415 15.53 -9.86 -2.97
CA ASP A 415 15.06 -10.44 -4.22
C ASP A 415 14.30 -11.77 -4.06
N ILE A 416 14.23 -12.30 -2.83
CA ILE A 416 13.51 -13.51 -2.45
C ILE A 416 12.65 -13.25 -1.19
N VAL A 417 11.65 -14.10 -0.95
CA VAL A 417 10.89 -14.07 0.30
C VAL A 417 11.65 -14.87 1.35
N GLU A 418 12.30 -14.16 2.28
CA GLU A 418 12.96 -14.76 3.44
C GLU A 418 12.46 -14.11 4.72
N LEU A 419 11.40 -14.68 5.30
CA LEU A 419 10.80 -14.22 6.56
C LEU A 419 11.20 -15.19 7.68
N ASN A 420 12.43 -15.05 8.17
CA ASN A 420 13.07 -15.95 9.13
C ASN A 420 13.24 -15.33 10.54
N GLY A 421 12.47 -14.28 10.84
CA GLY A 421 12.53 -13.57 12.10
C GLY A 421 13.65 -12.52 12.22
N ARG A 422 14.38 -12.22 11.13
CA ARG A 422 15.47 -11.24 11.16
C ARG A 422 14.96 -9.82 11.46
N PRO A 423 15.62 -9.04 12.33
CA PRO A 423 15.28 -7.64 12.54
C PRO A 423 15.24 -6.83 11.24
N GLY A 424 14.29 -5.91 11.13
CA GLY A 424 14.00 -5.15 9.90
C GLY A 424 13.09 -5.88 8.92
N THR A 425 12.84 -7.18 9.07
CA THR A 425 11.85 -7.90 8.24
C THR A 425 10.47 -7.90 8.89
N ARG A 426 9.44 -8.09 8.07
CA ARG A 426 8.07 -8.28 8.55
C ARG A 426 7.98 -9.57 9.36
N ALA A 427 7.25 -9.55 10.48
CA ALA A 427 7.04 -10.72 11.31
C ALA A 427 6.51 -11.93 10.50
N PRO A 428 7.10 -13.13 10.64
CA PRO A 428 6.59 -14.35 10.02
C PRO A 428 5.17 -14.70 10.48
N HIS A 429 4.34 -15.12 9.52
CA HIS A 429 2.99 -15.60 9.77
C HIS A 429 2.99 -17.07 10.23
N PHE A 430 2.14 -17.40 11.19
CA PHE A 430 1.68 -18.76 11.45
C PHE A 430 0.34 -18.71 12.21
N TRP A 431 -0.43 -19.80 12.13
CA TRP A 431 -1.70 -19.97 12.83
C TRP A 431 -1.50 -20.54 14.23
N GLY A 432 -2.36 -20.11 15.15
CA GLY A 432 -2.47 -20.67 16.49
C GLY A 432 -3.76 -20.24 17.16
N THR A 433 -3.89 -20.53 18.45
CA THR A 433 -5.06 -20.19 19.26
C THR A 433 -4.71 -19.15 20.30
N TYR A 434 -5.50 -18.08 20.38
CA TYR A 434 -5.43 -17.04 21.40
C TYR A 434 -6.84 -16.73 21.89
N ASP A 435 -7.04 -16.65 23.22
CA ASP A 435 -8.37 -16.48 23.84
C ASP A 435 -9.45 -17.43 23.26
N GLY A 436 -9.04 -18.68 23.00
CA GLY A 436 -9.93 -19.73 22.48
C GLY A 436 -10.34 -19.58 21.02
N LYS A 437 -9.72 -18.67 20.26
CA LYS A 437 -9.98 -18.46 18.83
C LYS A 437 -8.74 -18.77 18.00
N GLU A 438 -8.95 -19.43 16.87
CA GLU A 438 -7.90 -19.59 15.86
C GLU A 438 -7.66 -18.25 15.16
N ILE A 439 -6.42 -17.76 15.25
CA ILE A 439 -6.00 -16.48 14.68
C ILE A 439 -4.57 -16.60 14.11
N SER A 440 -4.19 -15.64 13.28
CA SER A 440 -2.80 -15.46 12.89
C SER A 440 -2.02 -14.82 14.02
N ILE A 441 -0.75 -15.16 14.20
CA ILE A 441 0.15 -14.43 15.11
C ILE A 441 0.20 -12.92 14.79
N LEU A 442 0.01 -12.56 13.51
CA LEU A 442 0.01 -11.17 13.05
C LEU A 442 -1.19 -10.37 13.57
N ASP A 443 -2.26 -11.05 13.98
CA ASP A 443 -3.46 -10.40 14.53
C ASP A 443 -3.22 -9.83 15.95
N LEU A 444 -2.10 -10.18 16.58
CA LEU A 444 -1.67 -9.61 17.86
C LEU A 444 -0.92 -8.27 17.72
N LEU A 445 -0.58 -7.86 16.50
CA LEU A 445 0.25 -6.69 16.18
C LEU A 445 -0.62 -5.45 15.85
N GLY A 446 0.02 -4.32 15.50
CA GLY A 446 -0.66 -3.15 14.91
C GLY A 446 -0.86 -1.94 15.83
N ASN A 447 -0.65 -2.06 17.15
CA ASN A 447 -0.90 -0.95 18.10
C ASN A 447 0.29 -0.68 19.01
N ASP A 448 0.76 -1.74 19.67
CA ASP A 448 1.78 -1.69 20.70
C ASP A 448 3.03 -2.43 20.22
N PHE A 449 4.14 -2.26 20.94
CA PHE A 449 5.24 -3.21 20.78
C PHE A 449 4.80 -4.58 21.30
N VAL A 450 5.25 -5.64 20.63
CA VAL A 450 4.92 -7.02 20.99
C VAL A 450 6.20 -7.80 21.21
N LEU A 451 6.35 -8.38 22.39
CA LEU A 451 7.46 -9.26 22.74
C LEU A 451 6.97 -10.71 22.73
N LEU A 452 7.52 -11.52 21.82
CA LEU A 452 7.26 -12.95 21.73
C LEU A 452 8.40 -13.73 22.38
N THR A 453 8.06 -14.72 23.21
CA THR A 453 9.05 -15.59 23.88
C THR A 453 8.51 -17.00 24.06
N GLY A 454 9.41 -17.97 24.32
CA GLY A 454 9.02 -19.34 24.67
C GLY A 454 8.35 -19.44 26.05
N VAL A 455 7.59 -20.52 26.27
CA VAL A 455 6.82 -20.76 27.51
C VAL A 455 7.65 -20.83 28.79
N GLU A 456 8.94 -21.18 28.68
CA GLU A 456 9.85 -21.34 29.81
C GLU A 456 10.30 -19.98 30.41
N ASN A 457 10.17 -18.88 29.65
CA ASN A 457 10.66 -17.55 30.03
C ASN A 457 9.58 -16.69 30.70
N SER A 458 9.22 -17.02 31.94
CA SER A 458 8.10 -16.36 32.65
C SER A 458 8.35 -14.92 33.12
N ASN A 459 9.62 -14.46 33.22
CA ASN A 459 9.94 -13.15 33.79
C ASN A 459 9.76 -11.97 32.82
N TRP A 460 9.59 -12.21 31.51
CA TRP A 460 9.49 -11.13 30.52
C TRP A 460 8.28 -10.22 30.72
N ALA A 461 7.17 -10.74 31.24
CA ALA A 461 5.96 -9.95 31.50
C ALA A 461 6.21 -8.85 32.56
N GLU A 462 6.88 -9.19 33.66
CA GLU A 462 7.25 -8.23 34.70
C GLU A 462 8.27 -7.21 34.20
N ILE A 463 9.26 -7.67 33.45
CA ILE A 463 10.30 -6.81 32.86
C ILE A 463 9.67 -5.80 31.88
N ALA A 464 8.82 -6.28 30.96
CA ALA A 464 8.12 -5.43 30.02
C ALA A 464 7.24 -4.38 30.71
N HIS A 465 6.57 -4.74 31.80
CA HIS A 465 5.78 -3.79 32.60
C HIS A 465 6.62 -2.65 33.18
N ASN A 466 7.81 -2.97 33.71
CA ASN A 466 8.74 -1.97 34.24
C ASN A 466 9.27 -1.04 33.13
N VAL A 467 9.64 -1.61 31.97
CA VAL A 467 10.12 -0.83 30.81
C VAL A 467 9.01 0.05 30.24
N THR A 468 7.78 -0.46 30.13
CA THR A 468 6.61 0.34 29.73
C THR A 468 6.38 1.51 30.67
N SER A 469 6.56 1.33 31.98
CA SER A 469 6.42 2.42 32.96
C SER A 469 7.48 3.51 32.78
N LYS A 470 8.67 3.16 32.27
CA LYS A 470 9.76 4.09 32.00
C LYS A 470 9.56 4.89 30.71
N PHE A 471 9.23 4.22 29.60
CA PHE A 471 9.14 4.85 28.27
C PHE A 471 7.71 5.31 27.90
N GLY A 472 6.69 4.88 28.64
CA GLY A 472 5.28 5.17 28.32
C GLY A 472 4.75 4.42 27.09
N MET A 473 5.59 3.61 26.43
CA MET A 473 5.21 2.72 25.32
C MET A 473 4.86 1.34 25.86
N ASN A 474 3.66 0.87 25.53
CA ASN A 474 3.18 -0.43 25.96
C ASN A 474 3.92 -1.54 25.21
N ILE A 475 4.32 -2.58 25.95
CA ILE A 475 4.96 -3.78 25.42
C ILE A 475 4.09 -4.97 25.85
N LYS A 476 3.36 -5.55 24.92
CA LYS A 476 2.56 -6.75 25.17
C LYS A 476 3.44 -7.98 25.06
N VAL A 477 3.43 -8.82 26.08
CA VAL A 477 4.21 -10.07 26.11
C VAL A 477 3.29 -11.25 25.82
N TYR A 478 3.68 -12.08 24.86
CA TYR A 478 2.99 -13.35 24.57
C TYR A 478 3.98 -14.50 24.62
N ARG A 479 3.67 -15.48 25.47
CA ARG A 479 4.38 -16.76 25.49
C ARG A 479 3.81 -17.65 24.40
N VAL A 480 4.65 -18.09 23.48
CA VAL A 480 4.26 -18.92 22.34
C VAL A 480 4.66 -20.37 22.60
N GLY A 481 3.69 -21.29 22.49
CA GLY A 481 3.91 -22.72 22.64
C GLY A 481 2.65 -23.45 23.09
N VAL A 482 2.72 -24.79 23.21
CA VAL A 482 1.54 -25.66 23.47
C VAL A 482 0.78 -25.35 24.77
N SER A 483 1.41 -24.65 25.71
CA SER A 483 0.85 -24.22 27.00
C SER A 483 1.00 -22.72 27.26
N GLY A 484 1.33 -21.94 26.21
CA GLY A 484 1.54 -20.50 26.29
C GLY A 484 0.25 -19.68 26.21
N ASP A 485 0.41 -18.36 26.12
CA ASP A 485 -0.69 -17.42 25.86
C ASP A 485 -1.19 -17.57 24.41
N PHE A 486 -0.26 -17.76 23.47
CA PHE A 486 -0.54 -18.12 22.08
C PHE A 486 -0.19 -19.59 21.86
N ILE A 487 -1.24 -20.42 21.73
CA ILE A 487 -1.11 -21.86 21.60
C ILE A 487 -0.85 -22.20 20.14
N ALA A 488 0.33 -22.71 19.84
CA ALA A 488 0.73 -23.11 18.48
C ALA A 488 1.42 -24.47 18.50
N GLN A 489 1.67 -25.03 17.30
CA GLN A 489 2.43 -26.26 17.15
C GLN A 489 3.81 -26.14 17.80
N GLU A 490 4.33 -27.27 18.29
CA GLU A 490 5.68 -27.29 18.86
C GLU A 490 6.71 -26.84 17.80
N ASN A 491 7.71 -26.07 18.21
CA ASN A 491 8.81 -25.56 17.37
C ASN A 491 8.48 -24.51 16.30
N VAL A 492 7.21 -24.35 15.87
CA VAL A 492 6.88 -23.43 14.75
C VAL A 492 7.41 -22.01 14.96
N PHE A 493 7.30 -21.49 16.19
CA PHE A 493 7.83 -20.18 16.55
C PHE A 493 9.35 -20.12 16.44
N ARG A 494 10.05 -21.14 16.96
CA ARG A 494 11.52 -21.24 16.95
C ARG A 494 12.07 -21.32 15.53
N GLU A 495 11.44 -22.15 14.70
CA GLU A 495 11.85 -22.37 13.31
C GLU A 495 11.62 -21.12 12.44
N LEU A 496 10.43 -20.53 12.51
CA LEU A 496 10.10 -19.36 11.69
C LEU A 496 10.81 -18.08 12.14
N TYR A 497 11.07 -17.92 13.44
CA TYR A 497 11.72 -16.71 13.96
C TYR A 497 13.23 -16.86 14.16
N GLY A 498 13.79 -18.05 13.91
CA GLY A 498 15.22 -18.33 14.02
C GLY A 498 15.76 -18.15 15.44
N ILE A 499 15.09 -18.73 16.44
CA ILE A 499 15.47 -18.62 17.85
C ILE A 499 15.52 -19.98 18.56
N GLU A 500 16.28 -20.06 19.66
CA GLU A 500 16.33 -21.19 20.59
C GLU A 500 15.23 -21.07 21.68
N ASN A 501 15.17 -22.02 22.63
CA ASN A 501 14.14 -22.08 23.69
C ASN A 501 14.01 -20.78 24.50
N GLU A 502 15.14 -20.15 24.82
CA GLU A 502 15.22 -18.95 25.67
C GLU A 502 15.31 -17.67 24.84
N GLY A 503 15.13 -17.77 23.52
CA GLY A 503 15.13 -16.62 22.63
C GLY A 503 13.90 -15.71 22.81
N VAL A 504 14.03 -14.51 22.28
CA VAL A 504 13.00 -13.47 22.37
C VAL A 504 13.02 -12.59 21.12
N VAL A 505 11.84 -12.15 20.70
CA VAL A 505 11.65 -11.28 19.54
C VAL A 505 10.81 -10.09 19.96
N LEU A 506 11.27 -8.88 19.65
CA LEU A 506 10.51 -7.64 19.86
C LEU A 506 10.07 -7.09 18.51
N ILE A 507 8.75 -6.96 18.35
CA ILE A 507 8.08 -6.54 17.13
C ILE A 507 7.50 -5.15 17.35
N ARG A 508 7.72 -4.26 16.38
CA ARG A 508 7.23 -2.89 16.35
C ARG A 508 5.71 -2.82 16.09
N PRO A 509 5.07 -1.68 16.37
CA PRO A 509 3.64 -1.47 16.07
C PRO A 509 3.27 -1.71 14.60
N ASP A 510 4.18 -1.50 13.65
CA ASP A 510 3.96 -1.77 12.21
C ASP A 510 4.18 -3.23 11.79
N GLY A 511 4.44 -4.13 12.75
CA GLY A 511 4.62 -5.56 12.52
C GLY A 511 5.98 -5.94 11.95
N PHE A 512 6.96 -5.03 11.98
CA PHE A 512 8.36 -5.31 11.66
C PHE A 512 9.15 -5.68 12.92
N ILE A 513 10.08 -6.60 12.79
CA ILE A 513 10.91 -7.03 13.92
C ILE A 513 11.90 -5.93 14.23
N GLY A 514 11.79 -5.31 15.40
CA GLY A 514 12.72 -4.27 15.84
C GLY A 514 14.02 -4.86 16.38
N TRP A 515 13.93 -5.99 17.07
CA TRP A 515 15.08 -6.66 17.69
C TRP A 515 14.79 -8.15 17.92
N ARG A 516 15.83 -8.97 17.93
CA ARG A 516 15.78 -10.41 18.24
C ARG A 516 17.01 -10.82 19.04
N SER A 517 16.81 -11.65 20.05
CA SER A 517 17.88 -12.48 20.63
C SER A 517 17.62 -13.95 20.31
N GLU A 518 18.57 -14.61 19.65
CA GLU A 518 18.47 -16.03 19.30
C GLU A 518 18.52 -16.92 20.54
N LYS A 519 19.19 -16.48 21.60
CA LYS A 519 19.42 -17.23 22.84
C LYS A 519 18.92 -16.44 24.06
N ALA A 520 19.10 -17.04 25.24
CA ALA A 520 18.88 -16.39 26.52
C ALA A 520 19.61 -15.05 26.62
N VAL A 521 18.88 -14.05 27.11
CA VAL A 521 19.41 -12.69 27.30
C VAL A 521 20.02 -12.57 28.68
N VAL A 522 21.28 -12.14 28.74
CA VAL A 522 21.94 -11.78 30.01
C VAL A 522 21.41 -10.42 30.45
N ASN A 523 20.98 -10.29 31.71
CA ASN A 523 20.38 -9.06 32.27
C ASN A 523 19.19 -8.53 31.42
N PRO A 524 18.11 -9.31 31.27
CA PRO A 524 17.03 -9.01 30.33
C PRO A 524 16.33 -7.67 30.54
N ALA A 525 16.27 -7.17 31.79
CA ALA A 525 15.73 -5.85 32.07
C ALA A 525 16.58 -4.71 31.49
N VAL A 526 17.90 -4.75 31.69
CA VAL A 526 18.82 -3.74 31.16
C VAL A 526 18.81 -3.78 29.63
N MET A 527 18.88 -4.99 29.07
CA MET A 527 18.86 -5.18 27.62
C MET A 527 17.57 -4.64 26.99
N LEU A 528 16.39 -4.91 27.57
CA LEU A 528 15.14 -4.41 27.02
C LEU A 528 15.04 -2.88 27.10
N GLU A 529 15.58 -2.27 28.16
CA GLU A 529 15.66 -0.80 28.25
C GLU A 529 16.56 -0.20 27.16
N GLU A 530 17.72 -0.80 26.91
CA GLU A 530 18.65 -0.37 25.85
C GLU A 530 18.01 -0.54 24.47
N VAL A 531 17.37 -1.68 24.22
CA VAL A 531 16.64 -1.95 22.97
C VAL A 531 15.54 -0.93 22.76
N MET A 532 14.71 -0.65 23.77
CA MET A 532 13.63 0.33 23.64
C MET A 532 14.15 1.76 23.42
N SER A 533 15.22 2.16 24.12
CA SER A 533 15.89 3.45 23.88
C SER A 533 16.36 3.57 22.42
N ASN A 534 16.95 2.52 21.85
CA ASN A 534 17.33 2.48 20.43
C ASN A 534 16.11 2.58 19.50
N LEU A 535 15.11 1.72 19.69
CA LEU A 535 13.92 1.66 18.81
C LEU A 535 13.10 2.94 18.83
N LEU A 536 13.18 3.73 19.92
CA LEU A 536 12.52 5.03 20.07
C LEU A 536 13.45 6.21 19.77
N CYS A 537 14.68 5.94 19.34
CA CYS A 537 15.74 6.91 19.04
C CYS A 537 16.06 7.86 20.21
N ASP A 538 15.90 7.38 21.44
CA ASP A 538 16.05 8.12 22.70
C ASP A 538 17.45 7.85 23.30
N PHE A 539 18.47 8.43 22.67
CA PHE A 539 19.91 8.24 22.96
C PHE A 539 20.52 9.35 23.80
#